data_AF-A0A2E6TBM4-F1
#
_entry.id   AF-A0A2E6TBM4-F1
#
_cell.length_a   1.000
_cell.length_b   1.000
_cell.length_c   1.000
_cell.angle_alpha   90.00
_cell.angle_beta   90.00
_cell.angle_gamma   90.00
#
_symmetry.space_group_name_H-M   'P 1'
#
loop_
_entity.id
_entity.type
_entity.pdbx_description
1 polymer ?
#
loop_
_entity_poly.entity_id
_entity_poly.type
_entity_poly.pdbx_seq_one_letter_code
_entity_poly.pdbx_strand_id
1 'polypeptide(L)'
;MKLKTTLALTLLASSLASAADWPVWGRNGYRNLYSPEKGLPASFDPGKFKKGTEEVDLATTKNVRWAAKLGSQAYGNTTVANGRVYIGTNNETPRDKKHLGDRGIVYCLDEKTGELLWQLVVPKLGAGKVSDWEYLGICSSPAVEGDRVYVVSNRCAIL
;
A
#
# COMPACT_ATOMS: atom_id res chain seq x y z
N MET A 1 -60.85 -3.65 -18.16
CA MET A 1 -59.60 -4.21 -18.72
C MET A 1 -58.44 -3.62 -17.90
N LYS A 2 -57.85 -4.38 -16.96
CA LYS A 2 -56.79 -3.88 -16.07
C LYS A 2 -55.42 -4.18 -16.70
N LEU A 3 -54.70 -3.14 -17.10
CA LEU A 3 -53.35 -3.23 -17.65
C LEU A 3 -52.38 -3.59 -16.51
N LYS A 4 -51.70 -4.74 -16.60
CA LYS A 4 -50.63 -5.11 -15.67
C LYS A 4 -49.32 -4.55 -16.19
N THR A 5 -48.78 -3.54 -15.51
CA THR A 5 -47.47 -2.96 -15.81
C THR A 5 -46.40 -3.86 -15.20
N THR A 6 -45.66 -4.59 -16.04
CA THR A 6 -44.54 -5.43 -15.60
C THR A 6 -43.28 -4.58 -15.60
N LEU A 7 -42.76 -4.28 -14.41
CA LEU A 7 -41.50 -3.54 -14.23
C LEU A 7 -40.34 -4.52 -14.49
N ALA A 8 -39.61 -4.35 -15.59
CA ALA A 8 -38.41 -5.13 -15.89
C ALA A 8 -37.24 -4.61 -15.04
N LEU A 9 -36.76 -5.43 -14.11
CA LEU A 9 -35.59 -5.13 -13.29
C LEU A 9 -34.33 -5.51 -14.10
N THR A 10 -33.69 -4.52 -14.73
CA THR A 10 -32.38 -4.69 -15.36
C THR A 10 -31.31 -4.85 -14.29
N LEU A 11 -30.88 -6.10 -14.06
CA LEU A 11 -29.71 -6.40 -13.25
C LEU A 11 -28.47 -5.90 -14.02
N LEU A 12 -27.92 -4.74 -13.62
CA LEU A 12 -26.56 -4.38 -14.04
C LEU A 12 -25.62 -5.41 -13.41
N ALA A 13 -25.10 -6.33 -14.23
CA ALA A 13 -24.01 -7.20 -13.83
C ALA A 13 -22.74 -6.35 -13.68
N SER A 14 -22.54 -5.79 -12.50
CA SER A 14 -21.24 -5.26 -12.09
C SER A 14 -20.28 -6.43 -12.02
N SER A 15 -19.29 -6.46 -12.91
CA SER A 15 -18.21 -7.44 -12.86
C SER A 15 -17.49 -7.30 -11.52
N LEU A 16 -17.64 -8.29 -10.64
CA LEU A 16 -16.84 -8.40 -9.44
C LEU A 16 -15.40 -8.65 -9.89
N ALA A 17 -14.58 -7.60 -9.92
CA ALA A 17 -13.15 -7.75 -10.08
C ALA A 17 -12.63 -8.46 -8.83
N SER A 18 -12.14 -9.69 -9.00
CA SER A 18 -11.41 -10.43 -7.98
C SER A 18 -9.92 -10.35 -8.34
N ALA A 19 -9.11 -9.89 -7.39
CA ALA A 19 -7.66 -9.87 -7.51
C ALA A 19 -7.07 -10.94 -6.58
N ALA A 20 -6.00 -11.58 -7.02
CA ALA A 20 -5.25 -12.50 -6.17
C ALA A 20 -4.20 -11.74 -5.35
N ASP A 21 -3.77 -12.35 -4.25
CA ASP A 21 -2.65 -11.85 -3.46
C ASP A 21 -1.37 -11.74 -4.30
N TRP A 22 -0.54 -10.76 -3.92
CA TRP A 22 0.81 -10.51 -4.37
C TRP A 22 1.78 -10.58 -3.17
N PRO A 23 1.99 -11.77 -2.57
CA PRO A 23 2.68 -11.93 -1.30
C PRO A 23 4.20 -11.71 -1.34
N VAL A 24 4.82 -11.70 -2.52
CA VAL A 24 6.26 -11.48 -2.68
C VAL A 24 6.54 -10.64 -3.93
N TRP A 25 7.71 -10.01 -3.99
CA TRP A 25 8.16 -9.37 -5.23
C TRP A 25 8.22 -10.41 -6.37
N GLY A 26 7.48 -10.15 -7.45
CA GLY A 26 7.27 -11.14 -8.52
C GLY A 26 6.05 -12.06 -8.33
N ARG A 27 5.12 -11.68 -7.45
CA ARG A 27 3.81 -12.32 -7.19
C ARG A 27 3.87 -13.64 -6.45
N ASN A 28 4.34 -14.71 -7.09
CA ASN A 28 4.15 -16.10 -6.63
C ASN A 28 5.43 -16.94 -6.76
N GLY A 29 6.60 -16.32 -6.65
CA GLY A 29 7.90 -17.01 -6.69
C GLY A 29 8.47 -17.26 -8.09
N TYR A 30 7.66 -17.17 -9.16
CA TYR A 30 8.15 -17.26 -10.55
C TYR A 30 8.93 -16.02 -11.01
N ARG A 31 8.86 -14.91 -10.26
CA ARG A 31 9.62 -13.67 -10.50
C ARG A 31 9.44 -13.06 -11.90
N ASN A 32 8.27 -13.25 -12.51
CA ASN A 32 7.95 -12.75 -13.85
C ASN A 32 7.02 -11.53 -13.86
N LEU A 33 6.67 -10.99 -12.68
CA LEU A 33 5.81 -9.81 -12.50
C LEU A 33 4.46 -9.91 -13.25
N TYR A 34 3.96 -11.13 -13.45
CA TYR A 34 2.75 -11.36 -14.24
C TYR A 34 1.47 -11.32 -13.40
N SER A 35 0.54 -10.45 -13.81
CA SER A 35 -0.83 -10.31 -13.28
C SER A 35 -1.86 -10.87 -14.28
N PRO A 36 -2.65 -11.90 -13.93
CA PRO A 36 -3.72 -12.43 -14.77
C PRO A 36 -5.01 -11.61 -14.67
N GLU A 37 -5.10 -10.69 -13.70
CA GLU A 37 -6.26 -9.83 -13.46
C GLU A 37 -6.68 -9.10 -14.75
N LYS A 38 -7.99 -9.02 -14.99
CA LYS A 38 -8.60 -8.43 -16.18
C LYS A 38 -9.55 -7.31 -15.78
N GLY A 39 -9.93 -6.48 -16.75
CA GLY A 39 -10.84 -5.36 -16.51
C GLY A 39 -10.25 -4.24 -15.66
N LEU A 40 -8.92 -4.17 -15.53
CA LEU A 40 -8.25 -3.07 -14.86
C LEU A 40 -8.44 -1.77 -15.65
N PRO A 41 -8.59 -0.62 -14.97
CA PRO A 41 -8.66 0.66 -15.65
C PRO A 41 -7.37 0.91 -16.44
N ALA A 42 -7.50 1.25 -17.73
CA ALA A 42 -6.35 1.51 -18.60
C ALA A 42 -5.61 2.83 -18.26
N SER A 43 -6.22 3.69 -17.45
CA SER A 43 -5.64 4.95 -16.98
C SER A 43 -6.24 5.35 -15.64
N PHE A 44 -5.51 6.19 -14.90
CA PHE A 44 -5.97 6.82 -13.67
C PHE A 44 -5.52 8.28 -13.64
N ASP A 45 -6.22 9.09 -12.84
CA ASP A 45 -5.79 10.45 -12.49
C ASP A 45 -5.53 10.48 -10.98
N PRO A 46 -4.30 10.76 -10.51
CA PRO A 46 -3.97 10.81 -9.09
C PRO A 46 -4.65 11.99 -8.37
N GLY A 47 -5.31 12.89 -9.09
CA GLY A 47 -5.99 14.05 -8.52
C GLY A 47 -5.02 15.14 -8.08
N LYS A 48 -5.55 16.07 -7.29
CA LYS A 48 -4.82 17.24 -6.76
C LYS A 48 -4.71 17.14 -5.25
N PHE A 49 -3.69 17.77 -4.67
CA PHE A 49 -3.65 17.97 -3.23
C PHE A 49 -4.68 19.02 -2.80
N LYS A 50 -5.28 18.83 -1.62
CA LYS A 50 -6.08 19.88 -0.97
C LYS A 50 -5.15 21.05 -0.67
N LYS A 51 -5.61 22.27 -0.98
CA LYS A 51 -4.80 23.50 -0.87
C LYS A 51 -4.15 23.63 0.51
N GLY A 52 -2.82 23.76 0.52
CA GLY A 52 -2.03 23.94 1.75
C GLY A 52 -1.77 22.65 2.54
N THR A 53 -2.05 21.48 1.97
CA THR A 53 -1.82 20.18 2.60
C THR A 53 -1.13 19.21 1.64
N GLU A 54 -0.68 18.07 2.16
CA GLU A 54 -0.16 16.94 1.37
C GLU A 54 -1.19 15.81 1.27
N GLU A 55 -2.47 16.11 1.52
CA GLU A 55 -3.57 15.16 1.37
C GLU A 55 -4.15 15.24 -0.04
N VAL A 56 -4.31 14.08 -0.69
CA VAL A 56 -4.98 13.99 -1.99
C VAL A 56 -6.47 14.25 -1.81
N ASP A 57 -7.02 15.12 -2.66
CA ASP A 57 -8.47 15.29 -2.80
C ASP A 57 -9.03 14.19 -3.70
N LEU A 58 -9.56 13.14 -3.07
CA LEU A 58 -10.14 11.99 -3.79
C LEU A 58 -11.27 12.39 -4.74
N ALA A 59 -11.98 13.51 -4.51
CA ALA A 59 -13.02 14.00 -5.42
C ALA A 59 -12.48 14.46 -6.78
N THR A 60 -11.17 14.72 -6.87
CA THR A 60 -10.49 15.11 -8.10
C THR A 60 -9.79 13.95 -8.81
N THR A 61 -9.85 12.75 -8.24
CA THR A 61 -9.20 11.57 -8.81
C THR A 61 -10.09 10.87 -9.84
N LYS A 62 -9.47 10.04 -10.68
CA LYS A 62 -10.18 9.13 -11.58
C LYS A 62 -9.58 7.74 -11.46
N ASN A 63 -10.42 6.74 -11.25
CA ASN A 63 -10.02 5.34 -11.07
C ASN A 63 -9.03 5.10 -9.91
N VAL A 64 -9.08 5.95 -8.87
CA VAL A 64 -8.32 5.79 -7.62
C VAL A 64 -9.30 5.45 -6.51
N ARG A 65 -9.02 4.37 -5.75
CA ARG A 65 -9.89 3.93 -4.66
C ARG A 65 -9.61 4.67 -3.35
N TRP A 66 -8.34 4.83 -3.02
CA TRP A 66 -7.86 5.52 -1.82
C TRP A 66 -6.42 5.98 -2.04
N ALA A 67 -5.96 6.89 -1.18
CA ALA A 67 -4.58 7.37 -1.14
C ALA A 67 -4.10 7.41 0.32
N ALA A 68 -2.91 6.88 0.58
CA ALA A 68 -2.29 6.86 1.90
C ALA A 68 -0.99 7.68 1.89
N LYS A 69 -0.86 8.61 2.84
CA LYS A 69 0.37 9.39 2.99
C LYS A 69 1.47 8.55 3.62
N LEU A 70 2.56 8.36 2.88
CA LEU A 70 3.76 7.66 3.34
C LEU A 70 4.72 8.64 4.05
N GLY A 71 5.92 8.17 4.38
CA GLY A 71 7.04 9.05 4.67
C GLY A 71 7.54 9.76 3.41
N SER A 72 8.72 10.37 3.48
CA SER A 72 9.28 11.14 2.36
C SER A 72 9.91 10.27 1.28
N GLN A 73 10.27 9.01 1.59
CA GLN A 73 10.94 8.09 0.67
C GLN A 73 10.46 6.65 0.89
N ALA A 74 10.19 5.96 -0.21
CA ALA A 74 9.84 4.53 -0.26
C ALA A 74 10.51 3.89 -1.49
N TYR A 75 11.38 2.91 -1.26
CA TYR A 75 12.14 2.22 -2.32
C TYR A 75 11.77 0.76 -2.50
N GLY A 76 11.25 0.12 -1.44
CA GLY A 76 10.77 -1.26 -1.51
C GLY A 76 9.47 -1.36 -2.31
N ASN A 77 9.24 -2.50 -2.96
CA ASN A 77 7.97 -2.75 -3.63
C ASN A 77 6.85 -2.98 -2.62
N THR A 78 5.65 -2.58 -2.99
CA THR A 78 4.43 -2.89 -2.25
C THR A 78 4.11 -4.38 -2.33
N THR A 79 3.64 -4.94 -1.23
CA THR A 79 3.15 -6.33 -1.13
C THR A 79 1.70 -6.30 -0.71
N VAL A 80 0.84 -7.08 -1.37
CA VAL A 80 -0.60 -7.13 -1.05
C VAL A 80 -0.94 -8.57 -0.72
N ALA A 81 -1.38 -8.87 0.49
CA ALA A 81 -1.76 -10.22 0.87
C ALA A 81 -2.72 -10.20 2.06
N ASN A 82 -3.63 -11.17 2.12
CA ASN A 82 -4.56 -11.36 3.23
C ASN A 82 -5.35 -10.09 3.62
N GLY A 83 -5.81 -9.31 2.63
CA GLY A 83 -6.56 -8.08 2.88
C GLY A 83 -5.72 -6.89 3.35
N ARG A 84 -4.39 -6.95 3.21
CA ARG A 84 -3.45 -5.96 3.73
C ARG A 84 -2.45 -5.53 2.66
N VAL A 85 -2.01 -4.28 2.75
CA VAL A 85 -0.97 -3.69 1.91
C VAL A 85 0.24 -3.35 2.78
N TYR A 86 1.40 -3.87 2.42
CA TYR A 86 2.65 -3.68 3.12
C TYR A 86 3.63 -2.84 2.29
N ILE A 87 4.21 -1.82 2.91
CA ILE A 87 5.17 -0.94 2.24
C ILE A 87 6.24 -0.41 3.18
N GLY A 88 7.50 -0.50 2.74
CA GLY A 88 8.64 0.10 3.42
C GLY A 88 8.77 1.59 3.08
N THR A 89 8.97 2.42 4.11
CA THR A 89 9.08 3.88 4.03
C THR A 89 9.93 4.41 5.19
N ASN A 90 10.10 5.72 5.31
CA ASN A 90 10.64 6.38 6.50
C ASN A 90 9.53 7.02 7.36
N ASN A 91 9.94 7.65 8.45
CA ASN A 91 9.07 8.25 9.47
C ASN A 91 8.80 9.76 9.29
N GLU A 92 9.02 10.34 8.11
CA GLU A 92 8.75 11.78 7.84
C GLU A 92 7.25 12.13 7.82
N THR A 93 6.37 11.18 8.10
CA THR A 93 4.99 11.43 8.49
C THR A 93 4.69 10.60 9.74
N PRO A 94 5.13 11.06 10.94
CA PRO A 94 5.04 10.27 12.16
C PRO A 94 3.60 9.87 12.47
N ARG A 95 3.38 8.57 12.73
CA ARG A 95 2.07 8.02 13.11
C ARG A 95 1.96 7.68 14.59
N ASP A 96 3.10 7.64 15.29
CA ASP A 96 3.18 7.40 16.73
C ASP A 96 4.08 8.45 17.39
N LYS A 97 3.54 9.18 18.37
CA LYS A 97 4.25 10.22 19.14
C LYS A 97 5.40 9.66 19.97
N LYS A 98 5.42 8.34 20.25
CA LYS A 98 6.54 7.66 20.94
C LYS A 98 7.75 7.45 20.02
N HIS A 99 7.53 7.48 18.71
CA HIS A 99 8.54 7.22 17.70
C HIS A 99 8.71 8.44 16.79
N LEU A 100 9.33 9.49 17.34
CA LEU A 100 9.75 10.66 16.58
C LEU A 100 11.14 10.47 15.98
N GLY A 101 11.46 11.33 15.01
CA GLY A 101 12.75 11.37 14.32
C GLY A 101 12.90 10.35 13.20
N ASP A 102 14.08 10.36 12.57
CA ASP A 102 14.41 9.52 11.43
C ASP A 102 14.48 8.03 11.82
N ARG A 103 13.71 7.21 11.11
CA ARG A 103 13.50 5.77 11.36
C ARG A 103 13.11 5.08 10.07
N GLY A 104 13.52 3.82 9.93
CA GLY A 104 12.93 2.91 8.95
C GLY A 104 11.55 2.47 9.42
N ILE A 105 10.58 2.49 8.53
CA ILE A 105 9.18 2.13 8.81
C ILE A 105 8.71 1.09 7.81
N VAL A 106 7.88 0.15 8.26
CA VAL A 106 7.01 -0.64 7.38
C VAL A 106 5.58 -0.37 7.80
N TYR A 107 4.75 0.15 6.91
CA TYR A 107 3.32 0.27 7.14
C TYR A 107 2.61 -1.01 6.73
N CYS A 108 1.61 -1.38 7.53
CA CYS A 108 0.54 -2.28 7.13
C CYS A 108 -0.74 -1.46 7.03
N LEU A 109 -1.30 -1.40 5.83
CA LEU A 109 -2.55 -0.70 5.54
C LEU A 109 -3.66 -1.72 5.25
N ASP A 110 -4.90 -1.36 5.54
CA ASP A 110 -6.06 -2.11 5.06
C ASP A 110 -6.16 -1.98 3.54
N GLU A 111 -6.36 -3.11 2.84
CA GLU A 111 -6.38 -3.12 1.38
C GLU A 111 -7.58 -2.36 0.78
N LYS A 112 -8.71 -2.34 1.47
CA LYS A 112 -9.96 -1.76 0.96
C LYS A 112 -10.05 -0.27 1.21
N THR A 113 -9.49 0.20 2.33
CA THR A 113 -9.63 1.59 2.79
C THR A 113 -8.32 2.38 2.75
N GLY A 114 -7.16 1.71 2.78
CA GLY A 114 -5.86 2.36 2.92
C GLY A 114 -5.56 2.85 4.34
N GLU A 115 -6.41 2.52 5.32
CA GLU A 115 -6.21 2.89 6.72
C GLU A 115 -4.99 2.19 7.32
N LEU A 116 -4.22 2.89 8.14
CA LEU A 116 -3.09 2.31 8.85
C LEU A 116 -3.58 1.33 9.92
N LEU A 117 -3.23 0.06 9.78
CA LEU A 117 -3.53 -0.99 10.75
C LEU A 117 -2.44 -1.10 11.82
N TRP A 118 -1.18 -1.12 11.39
CA TRP A 118 -0.02 -1.12 12.27
C TRP A 118 1.23 -0.63 11.53
N GLN A 119 2.28 -0.33 12.28
CA GLN A 119 3.60 -0.02 11.74
C GLN A 119 4.71 -0.80 12.47
N LEU A 120 5.68 -1.27 11.71
CA LEU A 120 6.98 -1.69 12.24
C LEU A 120 7.90 -0.48 12.28
N VAL A 121 8.59 -0.30 13.40
CA VAL A 121 9.52 0.81 13.61
C VAL A 121 10.93 0.27 13.80
N VAL A 122 11.85 0.68 12.93
CA VAL A 122 13.25 0.26 12.96
C VAL A 122 14.14 1.50 13.21
N PRO A 123 14.82 1.58 14.37
CA PRO A 123 15.72 2.69 14.67
C PRO A 123 16.91 2.74 13.71
N LYS A 124 17.35 3.96 13.39
CA LYS A 124 18.60 4.20 12.65
C LYS A 124 19.84 3.67 13.38
N LEU A 125 20.90 3.40 12.63
CA LEU A 125 22.20 3.04 13.20
C LEU A 125 22.91 4.26 13.81
N GLY A 126 23.60 4.06 14.92
CA GLY A 126 24.31 5.14 15.64
C GLY A 126 25.53 5.71 14.90
N ALA A 127 26.06 4.98 13.91
CA ALA A 127 27.19 5.42 13.08
C ALA A 127 26.79 6.48 12.03
N GLY A 128 25.51 6.89 11.99
CA GLY A 128 24.99 7.90 11.06
C GLY A 128 25.15 7.49 9.59
N LYS A 129 25.39 8.48 8.73
CA LYS A 129 25.36 8.37 7.27
C LYS A 129 26.25 7.28 6.68
N VAL A 130 27.33 6.90 7.37
CA VAL A 130 28.28 5.89 6.88
C VAL A 130 27.65 4.50 6.85
N SER A 131 26.72 4.22 7.77
CA SER A 131 26.07 2.91 7.87
C SER A 131 24.57 2.96 7.57
N ASP A 132 23.95 4.13 7.66
CA ASP A 132 22.51 4.30 7.48
C ASP A 132 22.20 5.73 7.03
N TRP A 133 21.89 5.90 5.74
CA TRP A 133 21.68 7.21 5.14
C TRP A 133 20.41 7.88 5.69
N GLU A 134 20.48 9.19 5.93
CA GLU A 134 19.36 9.96 6.46
C GLU A 134 18.13 9.84 5.56
N TYR A 135 16.96 9.71 6.19
CA TYR A 135 15.66 9.58 5.56
C TYR A 135 15.48 8.32 4.69
N LEU A 136 16.48 7.44 4.54
CA LEU A 136 16.22 6.15 3.90
C LEU A 136 15.29 5.30 4.78
N GLY A 137 14.22 4.80 4.17
CA GLY A 137 13.29 3.89 4.82
C GLY A 137 13.76 2.44 4.87
N ILE A 138 12.84 1.54 5.17
CA ILE A 138 13.07 0.11 4.91
C ILE A 138 12.96 -0.13 3.39
N CYS A 139 14.09 -0.47 2.77
CA CYS A 139 14.15 -0.73 1.32
C CYS A 139 13.78 -2.16 0.94
N SER A 140 13.65 -3.07 1.92
CA SER A 140 13.21 -4.44 1.66
C SER A 140 11.77 -4.44 1.17
N SER A 141 11.53 -5.10 0.03
CA SER A 141 10.17 -5.47 -0.34
C SER A 141 9.68 -6.52 0.67
N PRO A 142 8.54 -6.32 1.35
CA PRO A 142 8.02 -7.33 2.27
C PRO A 142 7.74 -8.66 1.57
N ALA A 143 7.82 -9.76 2.32
CA ALA A 143 7.41 -11.08 1.88
C ALA A 143 6.40 -11.66 2.86
N VAL A 144 5.29 -12.19 2.37
CA VAL A 144 4.22 -12.76 3.19
C VAL A 144 4.14 -14.26 3.00
N GLU A 145 4.10 -15.00 4.11
CA GLU A 145 3.86 -16.44 4.13
C GLU A 145 2.91 -16.75 5.28
N GLY A 146 1.72 -17.28 4.96
CA GLY A 146 0.68 -17.52 5.95
C GLY A 146 0.29 -16.24 6.69
N ASP A 147 0.50 -16.22 8.01
CA ASP A 147 0.21 -15.10 8.90
C ASP A 147 1.43 -14.19 9.19
N ARG A 148 2.57 -14.45 8.55
CA ARG A 148 3.84 -13.73 8.80
C ARG A 148 4.22 -12.82 7.65
N VAL A 149 4.87 -11.71 8.02
CA VAL A 149 5.49 -10.76 7.08
C VAL A 149 6.96 -10.65 7.44
N TYR A 150 7.83 -10.81 6.44
CA TYR A 150 9.27 -10.76 6.59
C TYR A 150 9.84 -9.54 5.89
N VAL A 151 10.78 -8.85 6.55
CA VAL A 151 11.55 -7.74 5.95
C VAL A 151 13.02 -7.80 6.38
N VAL A 152 13.92 -7.36 5.50
CA VAL A 152 15.32 -7.12 5.88
C VAL A 152 15.47 -5.69 6.40
N SER A 153 15.93 -5.55 7.63
CA SER A 153 16.20 -4.27 8.27
C SER A 153 17.54 -3.64 7.84
N ASN A 154 17.75 -2.38 8.22
CA ASN A 154 19.02 -1.67 8.11
C ASN A 154 20.18 -2.31 8.92
N ARG A 155 19.90 -3.38 9.69
CA ARG A 155 20.89 -4.17 10.45
C ARG A 155 21.24 -5.50 9.78
N CYS A 156 20.82 -5.69 8.52
CA CYS A 156 20.97 -6.97 7.81
C CYS A 156 20.29 -8.15 8.54
N ALA A 157 19.26 -7.88 9.34
CA ALA A 157 18.49 -8.89 10.05
C ALA A 157 17.10 -9.02 9.44
N ILE A 158 16.59 -10.26 9.37
CA ILE A 158 15.20 -10.56 9.05
C ILE A 158 14.37 -10.27 10.30
N LEU A 159 13.34 -9.44 10.13
CA LEU A 159 12.32 -9.15 11.11
C LEU A 159 11.00 -9.80 10.69
#